data_AF-C6TF28-F1
#
_entry.id   AF-C6TF28-F1
#
_cell.length_a   1.000
_cell.length_b   1.000
_cell.length_c   1.000
_cell.angle_alpha   90.00
_cell.angle_beta   90.00
_cell.angle_gamma   90.00
#
_symmetry.space_group_name_H-M   'P 1'
#
loop_
_entity.id
_entity.type
_entity.pdbx_description
1 polymer ?
#
loop_
_entity_poly.entity_id
_entity_poly.type
_entity_poly.pdbx_seq_one_letter_code
_entity_poly.pdbx_strand_id
1 'polypeptide(L)'
;MADEGGIEKRRYDVFLCFRGEDTRYTFTGNLYAALRRARLRTFFDDGFKSGDQIFDVVLQAIQESRISIVVLSENFASSSWCLEELVKILECRETKKQLVIPIFYRMDPSDVRRQTGCYGESLAQHQYEFRSDSEKVRNWQEALTHVANLPGWRFSRYQYEYEFIEDIVRQAIVAIVPRYSIFLSFSGNDTRSFTGFLNNALCRSRYQTFMNDGDQISQSTNGVIEESRLSIIVFSENYARSSSCLDFLLTILECMKTKNQLVCPIFYKVLPSDLRHQRNSYGEAMTEHENMLGRDSEMVKKWRSALFDVANLKGFYLKTGYNT
;
A
#
# COMPACT_ATOMS: atom_id res chain seq x y z
N MET A 1 33.26 -0.73 -10.43
CA MET A 1 32.01 -1.43 -10.77
C MET A 1 30.93 -0.76 -9.96
N ALA A 2 30.08 0.02 -10.62
CA ALA A 2 29.01 0.75 -9.97
C ALA A 2 27.88 -0.22 -9.61
N ASP A 3 27.36 -0.04 -8.41
CA ASP A 3 26.21 -0.70 -7.79
C ASP A 3 24.97 -0.49 -8.68
N GLU A 4 24.59 -1.52 -9.43
CA GLU A 4 23.27 -1.58 -10.06
C GLU A 4 22.23 -1.79 -8.96
N GLY A 5 21.71 -0.68 -8.44
CA GLY A 5 20.55 -0.65 -7.54
C GLY A 5 19.31 -1.20 -8.25
N GLY A 6 19.23 -2.53 -8.38
CA GLY A 6 18.04 -3.23 -8.80
C GLY A 6 16.94 -2.99 -7.78
N ILE A 7 15.81 -2.43 -8.22
CA ILE A 7 14.62 -2.29 -7.40
C ILE A 7 14.21 -3.68 -6.91
N GLU A 8 14.40 -3.94 -5.63
CA GLU A 8 14.13 -5.23 -5.02
C GLU A 8 12.64 -5.56 -5.19
N LYS A 9 12.34 -6.61 -5.97
CA LYS A 9 10.97 -6.95 -6.39
C LYS A 9 10.19 -7.55 -5.23
N ARG A 10 9.54 -6.70 -4.44
CA ARG A 10 8.63 -7.09 -3.34
C ARG A 10 7.34 -7.73 -3.88
N ARG A 11 7.30 -9.07 -3.89
CA ARG A 11 6.18 -9.87 -4.39
C ARG A 11 4.98 -9.87 -3.45
N TYR A 12 5.22 -9.77 -2.15
CA TYR A 12 4.19 -9.81 -1.12
C TYR A 12 4.19 -8.51 -0.32
N ASP A 13 3.01 -8.12 0.12
CA ASP A 13 2.83 -6.98 1.01
C ASP A 13 2.95 -7.44 2.48
N VAL A 14 2.44 -8.64 2.80
CA VAL A 14 2.49 -9.23 4.14
C VAL A 14 2.95 -10.69 4.10
N PHE A 15 3.85 -11.08 5.00
CA PHE A 15 4.10 -12.47 5.39
C PHE A 15 3.44 -12.74 6.75
N LEU A 16 2.72 -13.86 6.88
CA LEU A 16 2.14 -14.31 8.15
C LEU A 16 2.97 -15.47 8.71
N CYS A 17 3.64 -15.25 9.84
CA CYS A 17 4.36 -16.26 10.61
C CYS A 17 3.52 -16.65 11.83
N PHE A 18 3.14 -17.91 11.97
CA PHE A 18 2.23 -18.36 13.02
C PHE A 18 2.31 -19.87 13.27
N ARG A 19 1.88 -20.30 14.45
CA ARG A 19 1.65 -21.73 14.72
C ARG A 19 0.33 -22.16 14.13
N GLY A 20 0.40 -23.03 13.13
CA GLY A 20 -0.77 -23.54 12.41
C GLY A 20 -1.79 -24.24 13.30
N GLU A 21 -1.33 -25.10 14.21
CA GLU A 21 -2.20 -25.83 15.15
C GLU A 21 -3.01 -24.91 16.07
N ASP A 22 -2.44 -23.76 16.45
CA ASP A 22 -3.07 -22.86 17.41
C ASP A 22 -4.10 -21.93 16.76
N THR A 23 -3.79 -21.39 15.57
CA THR A 23 -4.51 -20.20 15.06
C THR A 23 -4.95 -20.26 13.59
N ARG A 24 -4.63 -21.33 12.84
CA ARG A 24 -4.89 -21.37 11.38
C ARG A 24 -6.34 -21.16 11.01
N TYR A 25 -7.24 -21.96 11.59
CA TYR A 25 -8.67 -21.96 11.24
C TYR A 25 -9.49 -21.01 12.11
N THR A 26 -8.81 -20.19 12.92
CA THR A 26 -9.41 -19.22 13.84
C THR A 26 -8.83 -17.84 13.55
N PHE A 27 -8.04 -17.27 14.46
CA PHE A 27 -7.54 -15.91 14.40
C PHE A 27 -6.76 -15.61 13.13
N THR A 28 -5.75 -16.43 12.78
CA THR A 28 -4.85 -16.14 11.67
C THR A 28 -5.53 -16.34 10.31
N GLY A 29 -6.45 -17.31 10.21
CA GLY A 29 -7.29 -17.48 9.01
C GLY A 29 -8.21 -16.29 8.77
N ASN A 30 -8.82 -15.76 9.83
CA ASN A 30 -9.64 -14.55 9.76
C ASN A 30 -8.80 -13.30 9.44
N LEU A 31 -7.61 -13.17 10.03
CA LEU A 31 -6.66 -12.11 9.71
C LEU A 31 -6.23 -12.17 8.24
N TYR A 32 -5.88 -13.35 7.72
CA TYR A 32 -5.56 -13.56 6.32
C TYR A 32 -6.72 -13.15 5.39
N ALA A 33 -7.93 -13.58 5.70
CA ALA A 33 -9.12 -13.20 4.94
C ALA A 33 -9.34 -11.68 4.96
N ALA A 34 -9.12 -11.01 6.10
CA ALA A 34 -9.24 -9.57 6.22
C ALA A 34 -8.16 -8.80 5.43
N LEU A 35 -6.90 -9.23 5.51
CA LEU A 35 -5.79 -8.67 4.73
C LEU A 35 -6.05 -8.80 3.21
N ARG A 36 -6.58 -9.95 2.76
CA ARG A 36 -6.98 -10.15 1.36
C ARG A 36 -8.14 -9.26 0.94
N ARG A 37 -9.17 -9.10 1.79
CA ARG A 37 -10.26 -8.15 1.54
C ARG A 37 -9.74 -6.72 1.39
N ALA A 38 -8.70 -6.36 2.14
CA ALA A 38 -7.99 -5.09 2.03
C ALA A 38 -7.03 -5.00 0.82
N ARG A 39 -7.02 -6.00 -0.08
CA ARG A 39 -6.16 -6.08 -1.28
C ARG A 39 -4.66 -6.07 -0.98
N LEU A 40 -4.27 -6.56 0.20
CA LEU A 40 -2.86 -6.82 0.51
C LEU A 40 -2.49 -8.22 0.01
N ARG A 41 -1.41 -8.32 -0.78
CA ARG A 41 -0.86 -9.60 -1.24
C ARG A 41 -0.19 -10.28 -0.07
N THR A 42 -0.91 -11.19 0.58
CA THR A 42 -0.43 -11.87 1.78
C THR A 42 0.05 -13.28 1.47
N PHE A 43 1.29 -13.60 1.85
CA PHE A 43 1.76 -14.97 1.94
C PHE A 43 1.25 -15.59 3.24
N PHE A 44 0.58 -16.73 3.12
CA PHE A 44 0.01 -17.48 4.23
C PHE A 44 0.61 -18.87 4.16
N ASP A 45 1.62 -19.12 4.98
CA ASP A 45 2.19 -20.46 5.05
C ASP A 45 1.21 -21.37 5.78
N ASP A 46 0.91 -22.52 5.19
CA ASP A 46 0.06 -23.52 5.79
C ASP A 46 0.82 -24.45 6.74
N GLY A 47 2.14 -24.32 6.92
CA GLY A 47 2.92 -24.99 7.97
C GLY A 47 2.77 -26.52 8.03
N PHE A 48 2.24 -27.14 6.98
CA PHE A 48 1.92 -28.58 6.88
C PHE A 48 2.88 -29.33 5.98
N LYS A 49 3.92 -28.66 5.48
CA LYS A 49 4.64 -29.12 4.30
C LYS A 49 6.12 -29.29 4.60
N SER A 50 6.46 -30.51 5.03
CA SER A 50 7.84 -30.92 5.26
C SER A 50 8.58 -31.13 3.93
N GLY A 51 9.71 -30.45 3.75
CA GLY A 51 10.67 -30.64 2.66
C GLY A 51 11.56 -29.41 2.41
N ASP A 52 12.83 -29.63 2.03
CA ASP A 52 13.83 -28.57 1.84
C ASP A 52 13.42 -27.54 0.77
N GLN A 53 12.81 -28.01 -0.33
CA GLN A 53 12.35 -27.14 -1.42
C GLN A 53 11.23 -26.17 -1.00
N ILE A 54 10.46 -26.52 0.03
CA ILE A 54 9.35 -25.71 0.51
C ILE A 54 9.88 -24.62 1.45
N PHE A 55 10.91 -24.95 2.24
CA PHE A 55 11.60 -23.99 3.08
C PHE A 55 12.21 -22.84 2.27
N ASP A 56 12.83 -23.13 1.12
CA ASP A 56 13.37 -22.09 0.23
C ASP A 56 12.29 -21.11 -0.26
N VAL A 57 11.10 -21.62 -0.59
CA VAL A 57 9.97 -20.78 -1.02
C VAL A 57 9.48 -19.89 0.11
N VAL A 58 9.44 -20.41 1.34
CA VAL A 58 9.05 -19.64 2.53
C VAL A 58 10.08 -18.57 2.85
N LEU A 59 11.37 -18.90 2.84
CA LEU A 59 12.46 -17.93 3.03
C LEU A 59 12.43 -16.84 1.97
N GLN A 60 12.19 -17.19 0.71
CA GLN A 60 12.02 -16.23 -0.37
C GLN A 60 10.79 -15.33 -0.12
N ALA A 61 9.66 -15.90 0.32
CA ALA A 61 8.48 -15.12 0.64
C ALA A 61 8.71 -14.14 1.80
N ILE A 62 9.46 -14.54 2.84
CA ILE A 62 9.89 -13.63 3.92
C ILE A 62 10.72 -12.49 3.34
N GLN A 63 11.71 -12.79 2.52
CA GLN A 63 12.59 -11.80 1.89
C GLN A 63 11.86 -10.84 0.93
N GLU A 64 10.83 -11.33 0.23
CA GLU A 64 10.05 -10.57 -0.76
C GLU A 64 8.84 -9.85 -0.14
N SER A 65 8.68 -9.89 1.18
CA SER A 65 7.57 -9.27 1.91
C SER A 65 7.93 -7.88 2.47
N ARG A 66 6.97 -6.97 2.49
CA ARG A 66 7.15 -5.62 3.08
C ARG A 66 6.98 -5.61 4.59
N ILE A 67 6.01 -6.39 5.08
CA ILE A 67 5.69 -6.56 6.49
C ILE A 67 5.72 -8.05 6.82
N SER A 68 6.27 -8.39 7.98
CA SER A 68 6.10 -9.71 8.60
C SER A 68 5.26 -9.55 9.86
N ILE A 69 4.10 -10.20 9.89
CA ILE A 69 3.26 -10.26 11.10
C ILE A 69 3.53 -11.61 11.77
N VAL A 70 3.98 -11.56 13.03
CA VAL A 70 4.33 -12.75 13.81
C VAL A 70 3.27 -12.97 14.88
N VAL A 71 2.47 -14.02 14.73
CA VAL A 71 1.42 -14.41 15.68
C VAL A 71 2.00 -15.36 16.71
N LEU A 72 2.48 -14.79 17.81
CA LEU A 72 2.99 -15.50 18.97
C LEU A 72 1.80 -16.09 19.75
N SER A 73 1.76 -17.41 19.84
CA SER A 73 0.69 -18.21 20.45
C SER A 73 1.32 -19.26 21.38
N GLU A 74 0.51 -19.92 22.20
CA GLU A 74 0.97 -20.82 23.27
C GLU A 74 2.01 -21.84 22.81
N ASN A 75 1.84 -22.46 21.64
CA ASN A 75 2.72 -23.49 21.11
C ASN A 75 3.62 -22.99 19.96
N PHE A 76 3.80 -21.67 19.81
CA PHE A 76 4.67 -21.15 18.75
C PHE A 76 6.12 -21.65 18.87
N ALA A 77 6.67 -21.63 20.09
CA ALA A 77 8.06 -22.02 20.33
C ALA A 77 8.30 -23.53 20.28
N SER A 78 7.26 -24.37 20.23
CA SER A 78 7.45 -25.82 20.07
C SER A 78 7.81 -26.19 18.63
N SER A 79 7.53 -25.32 17.65
CA SER A 79 7.87 -25.53 16.26
C SER A 79 9.22 -24.92 15.89
N SER A 80 10.21 -25.78 15.60
CA SER A 80 11.51 -25.33 15.08
C SER A 80 11.37 -24.52 13.79
N TRP A 81 10.42 -24.87 12.91
CA TRP A 81 10.13 -24.07 11.71
C TRP A 81 9.67 -22.64 12.02
N CYS A 82 8.73 -22.45 12.96
CA CYS A 82 8.32 -21.09 13.36
C CYS A 82 9.50 -20.28 13.93
N LEU A 83 10.43 -20.94 14.64
CA LEU A 83 11.62 -20.29 15.18
C LEU A 83 12.64 -19.93 14.09
N GLU A 84 12.84 -20.79 13.08
CA GLU A 84 13.68 -20.50 11.91
C GLU A 84 13.12 -19.33 11.08
N GLU A 85 11.81 -19.32 10.81
CA GLU A 85 11.15 -18.21 10.14
C GLU A 85 11.36 -16.90 10.90
N LEU A 86 11.22 -16.93 12.24
CA LEU A 86 11.41 -15.76 13.09
C LEU A 86 12.84 -15.20 13.00
N VAL A 87 13.85 -16.09 13.05
CA VAL A 87 15.25 -15.69 12.86
C VAL A 87 15.41 -14.99 11.50
N LYS A 88 14.86 -15.58 10.43
CA LYS A 88 14.97 -14.98 9.09
C LYS A 88 14.25 -13.64 8.97
N ILE A 89 13.07 -13.52 9.58
CA ILE A 89 12.29 -12.27 9.62
C ILE A 89 13.10 -11.15 10.28
N LEU A 90 13.76 -11.44 11.41
CA LEU A 90 14.58 -10.44 12.10
C LEU A 90 15.86 -10.10 11.33
N GLU A 91 16.46 -11.06 10.64
CA GLU A 91 17.55 -10.77 9.69
C GLU A 91 17.07 -9.81 8.58
N CYS A 92 15.91 -10.06 7.98
CA CYS A 92 15.32 -9.21 6.94
C CYS A 92 14.91 -7.83 7.47
N ARG A 93 14.51 -7.73 8.74
CA ARG A 93 14.27 -6.45 9.42
C ARG A 93 15.53 -5.59 9.42
N GLU A 94 16.67 -6.15 9.81
CA GLU A 94 17.93 -5.40 9.90
C GLU A 94 18.50 -5.07 8.52
N THR A 95 18.53 -6.06 7.62
CA THR A 95 19.18 -5.97 6.31
C THR A 95 18.32 -5.27 5.26
N LYS A 96 17.00 -5.50 5.23
CA LYS A 96 16.07 -4.98 4.21
C LYS A 96 15.08 -3.94 4.72
N LYS A 97 15.18 -3.55 6.00
CA LYS A 97 14.26 -2.63 6.67
C LYS A 97 12.80 -3.08 6.60
N GLN A 98 12.58 -4.40 6.61
CA GLN A 98 11.25 -4.99 6.69
C GLN A 98 10.57 -4.59 8.00
N LEU A 99 9.29 -4.20 7.96
CA LEU A 99 8.54 -3.94 9.19
C LEU A 99 8.11 -5.26 9.82
N VAL A 100 8.30 -5.41 11.13
CA VAL A 100 7.86 -6.58 11.89
C VAL A 100 6.80 -6.16 12.90
N ILE A 101 5.66 -6.83 12.89
CA ILE A 101 4.53 -6.58 13.80
C ILE A 101 4.27 -7.85 14.62
N PRO A 102 4.73 -7.93 15.88
CA PRO A 102 4.36 -9.03 16.76
C PRO A 102 2.91 -8.88 17.25
N ILE A 103 2.21 -10.01 17.30
CA ILE A 103 0.90 -10.17 17.91
C ILE A 103 1.04 -11.23 19.00
N PHE A 104 0.80 -10.85 20.26
CA PHE A 104 0.78 -11.76 21.40
C PHE A 104 -0.64 -12.29 21.60
N TYR A 105 -0.95 -13.44 21.02
CA TYR A 105 -2.29 -14.00 21.01
C TYR A 105 -2.59 -14.78 22.29
N ARG A 106 -3.43 -14.21 23.17
CA ARG A 106 -3.85 -14.78 24.47
C ARG A 106 -2.71 -15.10 25.43
N MET A 107 -1.60 -14.40 25.31
CA MET A 107 -0.42 -14.61 26.14
C MET A 107 0.22 -13.30 26.59
N ASP A 108 1.11 -13.37 27.57
CA ASP A 108 1.86 -12.21 28.04
C ASP A 108 3.15 -12.02 27.22
N PRO A 109 3.43 -10.81 26.69
CA PRO A 109 4.70 -10.54 26.00
C PRO A 109 5.94 -10.88 26.82
N SER A 110 5.83 -10.81 28.15
CA SER A 110 6.93 -11.09 29.04
C SER A 110 7.30 -12.58 29.13
N ASP A 111 6.34 -13.48 28.86
CA ASP A 111 6.62 -14.92 28.73
C ASP A 111 7.44 -15.23 27.49
N VAL A 112 7.16 -14.53 26.37
CA VAL A 112 7.99 -14.62 25.16
C VAL A 112 9.37 -14.02 25.40
N ARG A 113 9.44 -12.85 26.04
CA ARG A 113 10.69 -12.09 26.25
C ARG A 113 11.67 -12.78 27.18
N ARG A 114 11.17 -13.40 28.25
CA ARG A 114 11.99 -14.10 29.25
C ARG A 114 12.00 -15.62 29.05
N GLN A 115 11.29 -16.09 28.03
CA GLN A 115 11.12 -17.51 27.73
C GLN A 115 10.66 -18.30 28.96
N THR A 116 9.59 -17.83 29.61
CA THR A 116 8.96 -18.47 30.76
C THR A 116 7.70 -19.26 30.35
N GLY A 117 7.20 -20.13 31.23
CA GLY A 117 6.04 -20.97 30.92
C GLY A 117 6.29 -21.90 29.74
N CYS A 118 5.29 -22.04 28.86
CA CYS A 118 5.33 -22.95 27.71
C CYS A 118 6.51 -22.67 26.73
N TYR A 119 6.96 -21.42 26.61
CA TYR A 119 8.11 -21.08 25.76
C TYR A 119 9.42 -21.60 26.36
N GLY A 120 9.56 -21.54 27.69
CA GLY A 120 10.73 -22.08 28.40
C GLY A 120 10.78 -23.60 28.32
N GLU A 121 9.64 -24.26 28.50
CA GLU A 121 9.51 -25.72 28.35
C GLU A 121 9.87 -26.17 26.93
N SER A 122 9.32 -25.49 25.91
CA SER A 122 9.61 -25.78 24.50
C SER A 122 11.10 -25.61 24.18
N LEU A 123 11.73 -24.54 24.68
CA LEU A 123 13.15 -24.31 24.46
C LEU A 123 14.04 -25.32 25.20
N ALA A 124 13.66 -25.76 26.40
CA ALA A 124 14.38 -26.82 27.10
C ALA A 124 14.33 -28.15 26.33
N GLN A 125 13.17 -28.46 25.72
CA GLN A 125 13.05 -29.61 24.82
C GLN A 125 13.93 -29.45 23.58
N HIS A 126 13.93 -28.28 22.93
CA HIS A 126 14.83 -28.01 21.80
C HIS A 126 16.31 -28.10 22.18
N GLN A 127 16.70 -27.64 23.36
CA GLN A 127 18.07 -27.81 23.86
C GLN A 127 18.44 -29.29 24.04
N TYR A 128 17.47 -30.16 24.33
CA TYR A 128 17.68 -31.60 24.41
C TYR A 128 17.79 -32.24 23.01
N GLU A 129 16.94 -31.84 22.07
CA GLU A 129 16.90 -32.40 20.71
C GLU A 129 18.06 -31.92 19.84
N PHE A 130 18.42 -30.64 19.94
CA PHE A 130 19.48 -29.98 19.17
C PHE A 130 20.76 -29.80 19.98
N ARG A 131 21.10 -30.73 20.88
CA ARG A 131 22.32 -30.66 21.72
C ARG A 131 23.61 -30.46 20.92
N SER A 132 23.67 -31.02 19.72
CA SER A 132 24.82 -30.90 18.82
C SER A 132 24.90 -29.53 18.13
N ASP A 133 23.84 -28.72 18.20
CA ASP A 133 23.71 -27.41 17.59
C ASP A 133 23.13 -26.41 18.60
N SER A 134 23.86 -26.23 19.70
CA SER A 134 23.46 -25.32 20.79
C SER A 134 23.39 -23.86 20.34
N GLU A 135 24.14 -23.50 19.30
CA GLU A 135 24.11 -22.16 18.71
C GLU A 135 22.76 -21.85 18.07
N LYS A 136 22.15 -22.81 17.38
CA LYS A 136 20.81 -22.67 16.81
C LYS A 136 19.76 -22.32 17.87
N VAL A 137 19.75 -23.04 18.99
CA VAL A 137 18.80 -22.77 20.07
C VAL A 137 19.06 -21.41 20.73
N ARG A 138 20.32 -21.00 20.86
CA ARG A 138 20.68 -19.64 21.33
C ARG A 138 20.13 -18.57 20.38
N ASN A 139 20.26 -18.74 19.07
CA ASN A 139 19.73 -17.80 18.08
C ASN A 139 18.20 -17.69 18.18
N TRP A 140 17.50 -18.80 18.43
CA TRP A 140 16.05 -18.78 18.67
C TRP A 140 15.67 -18.01 19.93
N GLN A 141 16.41 -18.18 21.04
CA GLN A 141 16.20 -17.42 22.28
C GLN A 141 16.39 -15.91 22.07
N GLU A 142 17.43 -15.52 21.34
CA GLU A 142 17.71 -14.13 21.00
C GLU A 142 16.62 -13.56 20.09
N ALA A 143 16.16 -14.31 19.10
CA ALA A 143 15.08 -13.91 18.20
C ALA A 143 13.76 -13.69 18.96
N LEU A 144 13.39 -14.60 19.86
CA LEU A 144 12.20 -14.47 20.72
C LEU A 144 12.29 -13.25 21.63
N THR A 145 13.46 -13.03 22.23
CA THR A 145 13.70 -11.84 23.07
C THR A 145 13.59 -10.56 22.25
N HIS A 146 14.19 -10.52 21.06
CA HIS A 146 14.18 -9.36 20.18
C HIS A 146 12.75 -9.04 19.70
N VAL A 147 12.02 -10.02 19.17
CA VAL A 147 10.66 -9.80 18.67
C VAL A 147 9.71 -9.35 19.79
N ALA A 148 9.88 -9.87 21.02
CA ALA A 148 9.07 -9.48 22.17
C ALA A 148 9.35 -8.06 22.72
N ASN A 149 10.44 -7.43 22.24
CA ASN A 149 10.79 -6.04 22.54
C ASN A 149 10.32 -5.06 21.44
N LEU A 150 9.82 -5.55 20.31
CA LEU A 150 9.27 -4.70 19.26
C LEU A 150 7.86 -4.18 19.65
N PRO A 151 7.47 -2.98 19.19
CA PRO A 151 6.09 -2.51 19.33
C PRO A 151 5.12 -3.50 18.64
N GLY A 152 4.14 -3.98 19.37
CA GLY A 152 3.19 -4.98 18.88
C GLY A 152 1.83 -4.91 19.55
N TRP A 153 0.97 -5.86 19.20
CA TRP A 153 -0.40 -5.94 19.69
C TRP A 153 -0.58 -7.09 20.67
N ARG A 154 -1.30 -6.87 21.77
CA ARG A 154 -1.66 -7.94 22.69
C ARG A 154 -3.12 -8.31 22.50
N PHE A 155 -3.40 -9.57 22.18
CA PHE A 155 -4.76 -10.08 22.19
C PHE A 155 -5.14 -10.64 23.57
N SER A 156 -6.18 -10.10 24.22
CA SER A 156 -6.73 -10.64 25.47
C SER A 156 -8.17 -11.16 25.30
N ARG A 157 -8.68 -11.90 26.28
CA ARG A 157 -10.05 -12.46 26.27
C ARG A 157 -11.18 -11.42 26.44
N TYR A 158 -10.84 -10.15 26.67
CA TYR A 158 -11.81 -9.09 26.99
C TYR A 158 -12.08 -8.13 25.83
N GLN A 159 -11.70 -8.51 24.61
CA GLN A 159 -11.92 -7.70 23.41
C GLN A 159 -12.43 -8.57 22.27
N TYR A 160 -13.12 -7.94 21.32
CA TYR A 160 -13.63 -8.63 20.15
C TYR A 160 -12.51 -8.90 19.14
N GLU A 161 -12.41 -10.16 18.72
CA GLU A 161 -11.38 -10.59 17.76
C GLU A 161 -11.48 -9.86 16.41
N TYR A 162 -12.71 -9.57 15.94
CA TYR A 162 -12.90 -8.88 14.67
C TYR A 162 -12.40 -7.42 14.71
N GLU A 163 -12.64 -6.68 15.80
CA GLU A 163 -12.15 -5.30 15.96
C GLU A 163 -10.63 -5.28 16.02
N PHE A 164 -10.05 -6.22 16.76
CA PHE A 164 -8.62 -6.38 16.86
C PHE A 164 -7.97 -6.69 15.50
N ILE A 165 -8.59 -7.57 14.70
CA ILE A 165 -8.16 -7.85 13.33
C ILE A 165 -8.24 -6.59 12.45
N GLU A 166 -9.33 -5.83 12.54
CA GLU A 166 -9.48 -4.59 11.78
C GLU A 166 -8.39 -3.56 12.10
N ASP A 167 -8.01 -3.44 13.37
CA ASP A 167 -6.92 -2.55 13.81
C ASP A 167 -5.56 -2.99 13.25
N ILE A 168 -5.25 -4.29 13.29
CA ILE A 168 -4.04 -4.85 12.69
C ILE A 168 -4.01 -4.59 11.18
N VAL A 169 -5.11 -4.86 10.47
CA VAL A 169 -5.23 -4.61 9.03
C VAL A 169 -5.05 -3.13 8.73
N ARG A 170 -5.63 -2.23 9.54
CA ARG A 170 -5.47 -0.79 9.38
C ARG A 170 -4.00 -0.37 9.54
N GLN A 171 -3.28 -0.90 10.54
CA GLN A 171 -1.85 -0.64 10.67
C GLN A 171 -1.06 -1.19 9.48
N ALA A 172 -1.34 -2.41 9.04
CA ALA A 172 -0.66 -3.01 7.89
C ALA A 172 -0.89 -2.17 6.63
N ILE A 173 -2.10 -1.68 6.39
CA ILE A 173 -2.41 -0.73 5.32
C ILE A 173 -1.53 0.52 5.47
N VAL A 174 -1.53 1.19 6.62
CA VAL A 174 -0.71 2.41 6.82
C VAL A 174 0.79 2.15 6.62
N ALA A 175 1.27 0.95 6.94
CA ALA A 175 2.68 0.58 6.85
C ALA A 175 3.14 0.08 5.46
N ILE A 176 2.28 -0.59 4.70
CA ILE A 176 2.51 -0.97 3.28
C ILE A 176 2.25 0.21 2.36
N VAL A 177 1.29 1.04 2.78
CA VAL A 177 0.89 2.29 2.18
C VAL A 177 1.42 3.44 3.04
N PRO A 178 2.76 3.60 3.23
CA PRO A 178 3.19 4.97 3.16
C PRO A 178 2.79 5.39 1.73
N ARG A 179 1.82 6.31 1.63
CA ARG A 179 1.51 7.07 0.40
C ARG A 179 0.61 6.32 -0.60
N TYR A 180 -0.69 6.64 -0.63
CA TYR A 180 -1.20 7.01 -1.95
C TYR A 180 -0.43 8.29 -2.27
N SER A 181 0.54 8.23 -3.17
CA SER A 181 0.85 9.42 -3.97
C SER A 181 -0.44 9.73 -4.71
N ILE A 182 -1.08 10.82 -4.31
CA ILE A 182 -2.20 11.37 -5.02
C ILE A 182 -1.61 12.38 -5.99
N PHE A 183 -1.77 12.13 -7.28
CA PHE A 183 -1.51 13.17 -8.26
C PHE A 183 -2.76 14.06 -8.34
N LEU A 184 -2.63 15.31 -7.92
CA LEU A 184 -3.70 16.31 -8.00
C LEU A 184 -3.42 17.24 -9.18
N SER A 185 -4.12 16.98 -10.29
CA SER A 185 -4.06 17.80 -11.51
C SER A 185 -5.14 18.87 -11.47
N PHE A 186 -4.77 20.12 -11.73
CA PHE A 186 -5.69 21.24 -11.87
C PHE A 186 -5.08 22.30 -12.77
N SER A 187 -5.84 23.34 -13.12
CA SER A 187 -5.31 24.51 -13.80
C SER A 187 -6.06 25.77 -13.41
N GLY A 188 -5.40 26.92 -13.63
CA GLY A 188 -5.98 28.24 -13.43
C GLY A 188 -6.00 28.71 -11.97
N ASN A 189 -5.93 30.04 -11.79
CA ASN A 189 -6.00 30.66 -10.47
C ASN A 189 -7.36 30.46 -9.78
N ASP A 190 -8.42 30.22 -10.56
CA ASP A 190 -9.79 30.02 -10.10
C ASP A 190 -9.99 28.74 -9.28
N THR A 191 -9.08 27.76 -9.40
CA THR A 191 -9.13 26.50 -8.66
C THR A 191 -8.15 26.43 -7.48
N ARG A 192 -7.13 27.30 -7.42
CA ARG A 192 -6.04 27.25 -6.41
C ARG A 192 -6.54 27.21 -4.96
N SER A 193 -7.59 27.97 -4.63
CA SER A 193 -8.17 27.96 -3.28
C SER A 193 -8.78 26.59 -2.94
N PHE A 194 -9.63 26.06 -3.82
CA PHE A 194 -10.26 24.76 -3.62
C PHE A 194 -9.24 23.62 -3.60
N THR A 195 -8.30 23.60 -4.54
CA THR A 195 -7.25 22.56 -4.60
C THR A 195 -6.31 22.63 -3.41
N GLY A 196 -6.04 23.82 -2.87
CA GLY A 196 -5.32 24.01 -1.61
C GLY A 196 -6.06 23.42 -0.41
N PHE A 197 -7.37 23.67 -0.27
CA PHE A 197 -8.18 23.05 0.79
C PHE A 197 -8.25 21.54 0.65
N LEU A 198 -8.44 21.04 -0.57
CA LEU A 198 -8.47 19.61 -0.86
C LEU A 198 -7.14 18.96 -0.49
N ASN A 199 -6.01 19.53 -0.91
CA ASN A 199 -4.68 19.06 -0.56
C ASN A 199 -4.48 19.00 0.96
N ASN A 200 -4.86 20.05 1.68
CA ASN A 200 -4.76 20.08 3.14
C ASN A 200 -5.59 18.97 3.81
N ALA A 201 -6.80 18.70 3.32
CA ALA A 201 -7.64 17.61 3.83
C ALA A 201 -7.02 16.23 3.54
N LEU A 202 -6.46 16.03 2.35
CA LEU A 202 -5.76 14.80 1.97
C LEU A 202 -4.51 14.58 2.84
N CYS A 203 -3.70 15.62 3.05
CA CYS A 203 -2.51 15.58 3.89
C CYS A 203 -2.85 15.30 5.37
N ARG A 204 -3.93 15.90 5.91
CA ARG A 204 -4.43 15.58 7.26
C ARG A 204 -4.88 14.12 7.39
N SER A 205 -5.35 13.53 6.29
CA SER A 205 -5.70 12.12 6.19
C SER A 205 -4.48 11.21 5.91
N ARG A 206 -3.26 11.76 5.98
CA ARG A 206 -1.96 11.11 5.76
C ARG A 206 -1.68 10.62 4.34
N TYR A 207 -2.39 11.15 3.33
CA TYR A 207 -2.02 10.92 1.93
C TYR A 207 -0.84 11.82 1.54
N GLN A 208 0.07 11.33 0.70
CA GLN A 208 1.09 12.17 0.09
C GLN A 208 0.53 12.71 -1.21
N THR A 209 0.34 14.01 -1.30
CA THR A 209 -0.25 14.60 -2.51
C THR A 209 0.83 15.37 -3.27
N PHE A 210 0.92 15.12 -4.57
CA PHE A 210 1.69 15.93 -5.50
C PHE A 210 0.72 16.79 -6.30
N MET A 211 0.87 18.10 -6.17
CA MET A 211 0.03 19.08 -6.84
C MET A 211 0.73 19.59 -8.10
N ASN A 212 0.03 19.62 -9.24
CA ASN A 212 0.52 20.27 -10.45
C ASN A 212 -0.60 21.08 -11.11
N ASP A 213 -0.31 22.37 -11.36
CA ASP A 213 -1.22 23.36 -11.94
C ASP A 213 -1.05 23.55 -13.46
N GLY A 214 -0.14 22.80 -14.09
CA GLY A 214 0.19 22.88 -15.51
C GLY A 214 1.38 23.80 -15.84
N ASP A 215 1.88 24.59 -14.88
CA ASP A 215 2.93 25.60 -15.10
C ASP A 215 4.35 25.07 -14.81
N GLN A 216 4.49 23.97 -14.08
CA GLN A 216 5.78 23.36 -13.74
C GLN A 216 5.95 22.00 -14.44
N ILE A 217 6.67 21.99 -15.57
CA ILE A 217 7.05 20.77 -16.28
C ILE A 217 8.48 20.36 -15.87
N SER A 218 8.61 19.18 -15.27
CA SER A 218 9.86 18.43 -15.20
C SER A 218 9.59 16.97 -15.60
N GLN A 219 10.56 16.29 -16.23
CA GLN A 219 10.49 14.86 -16.58
C GLN A 219 10.10 13.96 -15.38
N SER A 220 10.35 14.42 -14.14
CA SER A 220 9.94 13.74 -12.92
C SER A 220 8.42 13.64 -12.74
N THR A 221 7.61 14.49 -13.39
CA THR A 221 6.15 14.53 -13.17
C THR A 221 5.43 13.29 -13.68
N ASN A 222 5.85 12.75 -14.83
CA ASN A 222 5.29 11.51 -15.36
C ASN A 222 5.62 10.32 -14.44
N GLY A 223 6.85 10.27 -13.90
CA GLY A 223 7.21 9.29 -12.87
C GLY A 223 6.28 9.34 -11.66
N VAL A 224 5.94 10.56 -11.18
CA VAL A 224 5.00 10.73 -10.08
C VAL A 224 3.58 10.25 -10.43
N ILE A 225 3.07 10.55 -11.64
CA ILE A 225 1.77 10.03 -12.10
C ILE A 225 1.80 8.51 -12.14
N GLU A 226 2.85 7.92 -12.70
CA GLU A 226 3.01 6.47 -12.84
C GLU A 226 3.11 5.73 -11.51
N GLU A 227 3.70 6.35 -10.49
CA GLU A 227 3.80 5.83 -9.13
C GLU A 227 2.53 6.08 -8.30
N SER A 228 1.67 7.00 -8.73
CA SER A 228 0.43 7.35 -8.02
C SER A 228 -0.60 6.23 -8.08
N ARG A 229 -1.27 5.96 -6.95
CA ARG A 229 -2.37 4.98 -6.89
C ARG A 229 -3.73 5.62 -7.17
N LEU A 230 -3.82 6.94 -7.01
CA LEU A 230 -5.00 7.75 -7.27
C LEU A 230 -4.59 9.04 -7.98
N SER A 231 -5.24 9.36 -9.08
CA SER A 231 -5.17 10.67 -9.72
C SER A 231 -6.50 11.39 -9.52
N ILE A 232 -6.46 12.57 -8.90
CA ILE A 232 -7.61 13.48 -8.79
C ILE A 232 -7.42 14.57 -9.83
N ILE A 233 -8.43 14.78 -10.67
CA ILE A 233 -8.39 15.80 -11.72
C ILE A 233 -9.48 16.81 -11.46
N VAL A 234 -9.11 18.06 -11.20
CA VAL A 234 -10.04 19.16 -10.98
C VAL A 234 -10.23 19.91 -12.28
N PHE A 235 -11.34 19.61 -12.95
CA PHE A 235 -11.76 20.25 -14.19
C PHE A 235 -12.46 21.57 -13.88
N SER A 236 -11.87 22.68 -14.33
CA SER A 236 -12.47 24.01 -14.36
C SER A 236 -12.51 24.56 -15.77
N GLU A 237 -13.10 25.74 -15.94
CA GLU A 237 -13.22 26.41 -17.25
C GLU A 237 -11.86 26.59 -17.95
N ASN A 238 -10.77 26.71 -17.19
CA ASN A 238 -9.42 26.93 -17.71
C ASN A 238 -8.58 25.66 -17.90
N TYR A 239 -9.07 24.49 -17.46
CA TYR A 239 -8.28 23.25 -17.48
C TYR A 239 -7.75 22.91 -18.89
N ALA A 240 -8.62 22.99 -19.90
CA ALA A 240 -8.28 22.63 -21.28
C ALA A 240 -7.39 23.66 -22.00
N ARG A 241 -7.17 24.86 -21.43
CA ARG A 241 -6.23 25.84 -22.02
C ARG A 241 -4.78 25.45 -21.78
N SER A 242 -4.49 24.66 -20.75
CA SER A 242 -3.14 24.15 -20.49
C SER A 242 -2.89 22.86 -21.28
N SER A 243 -1.99 22.92 -22.26
CA SER A 243 -1.52 21.72 -22.98
C SER A 243 -0.87 20.71 -22.04
N SER A 244 -0.11 21.16 -21.04
CA SER A 244 0.49 20.31 -20.01
C SER A 244 -0.55 19.50 -19.23
N CYS A 245 -1.66 20.14 -18.81
CA CYS A 245 -2.75 19.44 -18.13
C CYS A 245 -3.40 18.38 -19.02
N LEU A 246 -3.56 18.68 -20.32
CA LEU A 246 -4.10 17.73 -21.30
C LEU A 246 -3.13 16.56 -21.55
N ASP A 247 -1.82 16.80 -21.54
CA ASP A 247 -0.81 15.75 -21.64
C ASP A 247 -0.80 14.86 -20.39
N PHE A 248 -0.88 15.44 -19.19
CA PHE A 248 -1.03 14.66 -17.96
C PHE A 248 -2.32 13.83 -17.96
N LEU A 249 -3.42 14.36 -18.50
CA LEU A 249 -4.66 13.59 -18.65
C LEU A 249 -4.45 12.34 -19.52
N LEU A 250 -3.68 12.42 -20.62
CA LEU A 250 -3.34 11.25 -21.43
C LEU A 250 -2.57 10.22 -20.59
N THR A 251 -1.53 10.64 -19.88
CA THR A 251 -0.72 9.75 -19.02
C THR A 251 -1.56 9.10 -17.90
N ILE A 252 -2.46 9.85 -17.27
CA ILE A 252 -3.36 9.34 -16.22
C ILE A 252 -4.30 8.28 -16.79
N LEU A 253 -4.94 8.53 -17.95
CA LEU A 253 -5.86 7.56 -18.56
C LEU A 253 -5.12 6.30 -19.05
N GLU A 254 -3.87 6.43 -19.48
CA GLU A 254 -3.02 5.28 -19.77
C GLU A 254 -2.71 4.47 -18.52
N CYS A 255 -2.33 5.12 -17.41
CA CYS A 255 -2.09 4.47 -16.12
C CYS A 255 -3.34 3.80 -15.56
N MET A 256 -4.52 4.39 -15.78
CA MET A 256 -5.80 3.78 -15.43
C MET A 256 -5.99 2.44 -16.17
N LYS A 257 -5.71 2.42 -17.48
CA LYS A 257 -5.89 1.23 -18.34
C LYS A 257 -4.83 0.15 -18.07
N THR A 258 -3.58 0.55 -17.87
CA THR A 258 -2.42 -0.38 -17.84
C THR A 258 -1.95 -0.76 -16.45
N LYS A 259 -2.10 0.13 -15.46
CA LYS A 259 -1.59 -0.03 -14.08
C LYS A 259 -2.70 -0.11 -13.03
N ASN A 260 -3.97 -0.13 -13.45
CA ASN A 260 -5.14 -0.16 -12.57
C ASN A 260 -5.15 1.00 -11.54
N GLN A 261 -4.65 2.17 -11.97
CA GLN A 261 -4.69 3.42 -11.20
C GLN A 261 -6.14 3.90 -11.06
N LEU A 262 -6.53 4.37 -9.87
CA LEU A 262 -7.83 5.01 -9.65
C LEU A 262 -7.82 6.43 -10.22
N VAL A 263 -8.89 6.82 -10.91
CA VAL A 263 -9.07 8.18 -11.44
C VAL A 263 -10.36 8.77 -10.89
N CYS A 264 -10.26 9.97 -10.32
CA CYS A 264 -11.38 10.68 -9.71
C CYS A 264 -11.50 12.08 -10.32
N PRO A 265 -12.41 12.27 -11.31
CA PRO A 265 -12.69 13.60 -11.83
C PRO A 265 -13.56 14.40 -10.86
N ILE A 266 -13.17 15.65 -10.62
CA ILE A 266 -13.94 16.66 -9.92
C ILE A 266 -14.27 17.76 -10.91
N PHE A 267 -15.55 17.90 -11.26
CA PHE A 267 -16.06 18.92 -12.15
C PHE A 267 -16.38 20.18 -11.31
N TYR A 268 -15.47 21.14 -11.31
CA TYR A 268 -15.57 22.36 -10.52
C TYR A 268 -16.14 23.50 -11.39
N LYS A 269 -17.39 23.87 -11.12
CA LYS A 269 -18.17 24.88 -11.87
C LYS A 269 -18.37 24.61 -13.37
N VAL A 270 -17.99 23.44 -13.87
CA VAL A 270 -18.19 23.00 -15.27
C VAL A 270 -19.02 21.74 -15.33
N LEU A 271 -19.82 21.56 -16.39
CA LEU A 271 -20.60 20.33 -16.53
C LEU A 271 -19.76 19.22 -17.18
N PRO A 272 -19.93 17.95 -16.78
CA PRO A 272 -19.32 16.83 -17.50
C PRO A 272 -19.68 16.80 -18.99
N SER A 273 -20.87 17.29 -19.37
CA SER A 273 -21.28 17.42 -20.77
C SER A 273 -20.44 18.41 -21.57
N ASP A 274 -19.88 19.43 -20.92
CA ASP A 274 -19.06 20.44 -21.59
C ASP A 274 -17.71 19.84 -21.99
N LEU A 275 -17.17 18.97 -21.14
CA LEU A 275 -15.99 18.16 -21.48
C LEU A 275 -16.32 17.11 -22.53
N ARG A 276 -17.43 16.38 -22.38
CA ARG A 276 -17.82 15.27 -23.27
C ARG A 276 -18.05 15.74 -24.71
N HIS A 277 -18.67 16.90 -24.86
CA HIS A 277 -19.05 17.44 -26.17
C HIS A 277 -18.18 18.64 -26.58
N GLN A 278 -17.13 18.95 -25.82
CA GLN A 278 -16.24 20.09 -26.02
C GLN A 278 -17.02 21.38 -26.30
N ARG A 279 -17.93 21.73 -25.38
CA ARG A 279 -18.74 22.96 -25.42
C ARG A 279 -18.09 24.06 -24.57
N ASN A 280 -18.54 25.30 -24.76
CA ASN A 280 -18.11 26.46 -23.98
C ASN A 280 -16.57 26.59 -23.98
N SER A 281 -15.96 26.84 -22.82
CA SER A 281 -14.51 27.02 -22.68
C SER A 281 -13.68 25.83 -23.17
N TYR A 282 -14.21 24.60 -23.13
CA TYR A 282 -13.52 23.43 -23.66
C TYR A 282 -13.49 23.41 -25.18
N GLY A 283 -14.57 23.85 -25.83
CA GLY A 283 -14.63 24.00 -27.28
C GLY A 283 -13.66 25.07 -27.78
N GLU A 284 -13.72 26.25 -27.13
CA GLU A 284 -12.80 27.37 -27.40
C GLU A 284 -11.34 26.94 -27.26
N ALA A 285 -10.98 26.29 -26.15
CA ALA A 285 -9.62 25.84 -25.91
C ALA A 285 -9.12 24.83 -26.95
N MET A 286 -9.97 23.87 -27.37
CA MET A 286 -9.56 22.92 -28.42
C MET A 286 -9.35 23.62 -29.77
N THR A 287 -10.17 24.62 -30.10
CA THR A 287 -9.99 25.43 -31.32
C THR A 287 -8.73 26.28 -31.24
N GLU A 288 -8.39 26.85 -30.08
CA GLU A 288 -7.12 27.54 -29.86
C GLU A 288 -5.93 26.61 -30.12
N HIS A 289 -5.95 25.39 -29.55
CA HIS A 289 -4.90 24.39 -29.79
C HIS A 289 -4.83 23.93 -31.25
N GLU A 290 -5.96 23.76 -31.95
CA GLU A 290 -6.00 23.47 -33.40
C GLU A 290 -5.40 24.60 -34.23
N ASN A 291 -5.62 25.86 -33.85
CA ASN A 291 -5.02 26.99 -34.54
C ASN A 291 -3.50 27.05 -34.33
N MET A 292 -3.01 26.64 -33.16
CA MET A 292 -1.58 26.62 -32.84
C MET A 292 -0.85 25.41 -33.45
N LEU A 293 -1.46 24.22 -33.41
CA LEU A 293 -0.81 22.95 -33.80
C LEU A 293 -1.24 22.44 -35.18
N GLY A 294 -2.23 23.07 -35.80
CA GLY A 294 -2.82 22.66 -37.07
C GLY A 294 -4.14 21.88 -36.88
N ARG A 295 -5.09 22.10 -37.79
CA ARG A 295 -6.45 21.53 -37.74
C ARG A 295 -6.50 20.00 -37.73
N ASP A 296 -5.52 19.34 -38.34
CA ASP A 296 -5.42 17.89 -38.40
C ASP A 296 -4.51 17.28 -37.32
N SER A 297 -4.13 18.07 -36.31
CA SER A 297 -3.23 17.64 -35.24
C SER A 297 -3.75 16.38 -34.53
N GLU A 298 -2.97 15.31 -34.64
CA GLU A 298 -3.26 14.04 -33.96
C GLU A 298 -3.25 14.20 -32.44
N MET A 299 -2.46 15.15 -31.92
CA MET A 299 -2.43 15.45 -30.49
C MET A 299 -3.77 16.03 -30.01
N VAL A 300 -4.34 16.99 -30.74
CA VAL A 300 -5.64 17.58 -30.35
C VAL A 300 -6.75 16.53 -30.42
N LYS A 301 -6.71 15.62 -31.40
CA LYS A 301 -7.65 14.48 -31.45
C LYS A 301 -7.54 13.59 -30.21
N LYS A 302 -6.31 13.28 -29.76
CA LYS A 302 -6.07 12.53 -28.51
C LYS A 302 -6.63 13.26 -27.30
N TRP A 303 -6.38 14.56 -27.16
CA TRP A 303 -6.92 15.36 -26.06
C TRP A 303 -8.45 15.40 -26.06
N ARG A 304 -9.10 15.58 -27.22
CA ARG A 304 -10.57 15.51 -27.36
C ARG A 304 -11.12 14.15 -26.91
N SER A 305 -10.49 13.05 -27.33
CA SER A 305 -10.87 11.70 -26.91
C SER A 305 -10.70 11.49 -25.40
N ALA A 306 -9.61 12.00 -24.83
CA ALA A 306 -9.33 11.88 -23.39
C ALA A 306 -10.35 12.65 -22.54
N LEU A 307 -10.72 13.86 -22.97
CA LEU A 307 -11.78 14.65 -22.33
C LEU A 307 -13.14 13.94 -22.41
N PHE A 308 -13.43 13.26 -23.52
CA PHE A 308 -14.62 12.42 -23.64
C PHE A 308 -14.59 11.24 -22.66
N ASP A 309 -13.49 10.48 -22.64
CA ASP A 309 -13.34 9.29 -21.79
C ASP A 309 -13.48 9.65 -20.30
N VAL A 310 -12.75 10.67 -19.84
CA VAL A 310 -12.76 11.08 -18.43
C VAL A 310 -14.11 11.65 -17.98
N ALA A 311 -14.86 12.31 -18.88
CA ALA A 311 -16.20 12.84 -18.60
C ALA A 311 -17.27 11.75 -18.41
N ASN A 312 -16.95 10.50 -18.76
CA ASN A 312 -17.83 9.35 -18.54
C ASN A 312 -17.47 8.55 -17.27
N LEU A 313 -16.38 8.89 -16.59
CA LEU A 313 -16.03 8.29 -15.31
C LEU A 313 -16.93 8.83 -14.19
N LYS A 314 -17.13 8.00 -13.16
CA LYS A 314 -17.82 8.44 -11.94
C LYS A 314 -16.95 9.49 -11.22
N GLY A 315 -17.49 10.67 -11.01
CA GLY A 315 -16.81 11.79 -10.38
C GLY A 315 -17.68 12.61 -9.45
N PHE A 316 -17.11 13.70 -8.93
CA PHE A 316 -17.82 14.67 -8.10
C PHE A 316 -18.13 15.92 -8.90
N TYR A 317 -19.30 16.52 -8.68
CA TYR A 317 -19.67 17.78 -9.29
C TYR A 317 -19.88 18.84 -8.21
N LEU A 318 -19.17 19.96 -8.33
CA LEU A 318 -19.20 21.07 -7.38
C LEU A 318 -19.76 22.31 -8.09
N LYS A 319 -21.04 22.60 -7.84
CA LYS A 319 -21.65 23.91 -8.12
C LYS A 319 -21.36 24.84 -6.94
N THR A 320 -20.99 26.09 -7.20
CA THR A 320 -21.11 27.12 -6.18
C THR A 320 -22.59 27.39 -5.94
N GLY A 321 -23.10 26.99 -4.78
CA GLY A 321 -24.36 27.48 -4.26
C GLY A 321 -24.15 28.80 -3.53
N TYR A 322 -24.59 29.90 -4.14
CA TYR A 322 -25.59 30.72 -3.45
C TYR A 322 -26.90 30.42 -4.17
N ASN A 323 -27.70 29.51 -3.60
CA ASN A 323 -29.13 29.56 -3.82
C ASN A 323 -29.66 30.50 -2.74
N THR A 324 -29.83 31.78 -3.07
CA THR A 324 -30.78 32.65 -2.38
C THR A 324 -32.18 32.35 -2.87
#